data_AF-A0A450TGQ3-F1
#
_entry.id   AF-A0A450TGQ3-F1
#
_cell.length_a   1.000
_cell.length_b   1.000
_cell.length_c   1.000
_cell.angle_alpha   90.00
_cell.angle_beta   90.00
_cell.angle_gamma   90.00
#
_symmetry.space_group_name_H-M   'P 1'
#
loop_
_entity.id
_entity.type
_entity.pdbx_description
1 polymer ?
#
loop_
_entity_poly.entity_id
_entity_poly.type
_entity_poly.pdbx_seq_one_letter_code
_entity_poly.pdbx_strand_id
1 'polypeptide(L)'
;MTHVLFPLVPFFLESIIRIGVLEDIDWDTFNSSTLSISIGILCLFVNRSLIGHKKIIPTEEETGRMIGYIHMFYSLTICFVAFFSIVVFSSALLMEEPGSDNIARIKHNFDLIILISAIGPVLLSLFVQRAFNLRALL
;
A
#
# COMPACT_ATOMS: atom_id res chain seq x y z
N MET A 1 5.69 11.43 11.58
CA MET A 1 5.93 11.43 10.11
C MET A 1 6.81 10.25 9.67
N THR A 2 7.83 9.88 10.45
CA THR A 2 8.68 8.69 10.26
C THR A 2 7.93 7.35 10.20
N HIS A 3 6.65 7.29 10.60
CA HIS A 3 5.87 6.05 10.74
C HIS A 3 5.04 5.65 9.49
N VAL A 4 4.81 6.56 8.52
CA VAL A 4 4.18 6.23 7.22
C VAL A 4 5.23 5.90 6.16
N LEU A 5 6.42 6.48 6.31
CA LEU A 5 7.50 6.27 5.35
C LEU A 5 8.04 4.84 5.43
N PHE A 6 8.13 4.25 6.62
CA PHE A 6 8.78 2.95 6.84
C PHE A 6 8.20 1.81 5.97
N PRO A 7 6.87 1.61 5.88
CA PRO A 7 6.31 0.60 4.98
C PRO A 7 6.50 0.90 3.49
N LEU A 8 6.72 2.16 3.11
CA LEU A 8 6.96 2.59 1.72
C LEU A 8 8.45 2.61 1.34
N VAL A 9 9.37 2.45 2.31
CA VAL A 9 10.82 2.39 2.05
C VAL A 9 11.17 1.35 0.98
N PRO A 10 10.63 0.11 0.99
CA PRO A 10 10.96 -0.88 -0.03
C PRO A 10 10.64 -0.39 -1.44
N PHE A 11 9.48 0.26 -1.63
CA PHE A 11 9.09 0.85 -2.92
C PHE A 11 10.05 1.95 -3.35
N PHE A 12 10.34 2.93 -2.50
CA PHE A 12 11.25 4.02 -2.85
C PHE A 12 12.68 3.54 -3.09
N LEU A 13 13.15 2.56 -2.31
CA LEU A 13 14.47 1.96 -2.46
C LEU A 13 14.58 1.23 -3.81
N GLU A 14 13.60 0.43 -4.17
CA GLU A 14 13.57 -0.25 -5.47
C GLU A 14 13.58 0.75 -6.63
N SER A 15 12.77 1.82 -6.54
CA SER A 15 12.76 2.86 -7.56
C SER A 15 14.11 3.56 -7.71
N ILE A 16 14.78 3.91 -6.61
CA ILE A 16 16.11 4.52 -6.65
C ILE A 16 17.14 3.57 -7.29
N ILE A 17 17.12 2.29 -6.93
CA ILE A 17 18.02 1.28 -7.51
C ILE A 17 17.77 1.16 -9.01
N ARG A 18 16.50 1.09 -9.45
CA ARG A 18 16.14 0.98 -10.86
C ARG A 18 16.58 2.20 -11.67
N ILE A 19 16.38 3.42 -11.16
CA ILE A 19 16.87 4.65 -11.81
C ILE A 19 18.39 4.61 -11.97
N GLY A 20 19.11 4.17 -10.92
CA GLY A 20 20.57 4.08 -10.95
C GLY A 20 21.11 3.02 -11.91
N VAL A 21 20.32 1.98 -12.22
CA VAL A 21 20.71 0.88 -13.12
C VAL A 21 20.27 1.13 -14.57
N LEU A 22 19.06 1.67 -14.77
CA LEU A 22 18.46 1.89 -16.09
C LEU A 22 18.81 3.26 -16.69
N GLU A 23 19.32 4.21 -15.87
CA GLU A 23 19.64 5.60 -16.24
C GLU A 23 18.49 6.37 -16.92
N ASP A 24 17.28 5.82 -16.90
CA ASP A 24 16.07 6.38 -17.48
C ASP A 24 14.90 6.27 -16.48
N ILE A 25 13.95 7.21 -16.57
CA ILE A 25 12.75 7.25 -15.75
C ILE A 25 11.57 6.90 -16.65
N ASP A 26 11.30 5.59 -16.77
CA ASP A 26 10.11 5.07 -17.46
C ASP A 26 9.11 4.44 -16.47
N TRP A 27 7.90 4.13 -16.93
CA TRP A 27 6.85 3.49 -16.12
C TRP A 27 7.29 2.15 -15.52
N ASP A 28 8.19 1.43 -16.18
CA ASP A 28 8.79 0.18 -15.69
C ASP A 28 9.76 0.38 -14.50
N THR A 29 10.13 1.63 -14.20
CA THR A 29 10.94 2.01 -13.03
C THR A 29 10.15 1.85 -11.74
N PHE A 30 8.82 1.95 -11.80
CA PHE A 30 7.94 1.82 -10.64
C PHE A 30 7.26 0.45 -10.64
N ASN A 31 7.71 -0.42 -9.73
CA ASN A 31 7.13 -1.75 -9.62
C ASN A 31 5.79 -1.71 -8.84
N SER A 32 4.68 -1.86 -9.55
CA SER A 32 3.34 -1.89 -8.96
C SER A 32 3.15 -3.01 -7.95
N SER A 33 3.84 -4.14 -8.10
CA SER A 33 3.76 -5.22 -7.11
C SER A 33 4.34 -4.76 -5.77
N THR A 34 5.53 -4.17 -5.79
CA THR A 34 6.19 -3.62 -4.60
C THR A 34 5.39 -2.47 -3.99
N LEU A 35 4.81 -1.59 -4.81
CA LEU A 35 3.92 -0.54 -4.33
C LEU A 35 2.70 -1.15 -3.62
N SER A 36 2.07 -2.14 -4.25
CA SER A 36 0.84 -2.75 -3.74
C SER A 36 1.05 -3.43 -2.40
N ILE A 37 2.12 -4.23 -2.28
CA ILE A 37 2.44 -4.88 -0.99
C ILE A 37 2.86 -3.86 0.08
N SER A 38 3.63 -2.82 -0.30
CA SER A 38 4.03 -1.75 0.62
C SER A 38 2.82 -1.00 1.20
N ILE A 39 1.82 -0.72 0.37
CA ILE A 39 0.56 -0.10 0.80
C ILE A 39 -0.26 -1.07 1.67
N GLY A 40 -0.32 -2.35 1.32
CA GLY A 40 -0.95 -3.38 2.17
C GLY A 40 -0.34 -3.44 3.57
N ILE A 41 1.00 -3.44 3.65
CA ILE A 41 1.74 -3.42 4.92
C ILE A 41 1.49 -2.12 5.68
N LEU A 42 1.46 -0.96 5.00
CA LEU A 42 1.12 0.32 5.63
C LEU A 42 -0.25 0.26 6.31
N CYS A 43 -1.25 -0.29 5.63
CA CYS A 43 -2.59 -0.45 6.17
C CYS A 43 -2.61 -1.35 7.41
N LEU A 44 -1.91 -2.48 7.38
CA LEU A 44 -1.76 -3.38 8.54
C LEU A 44 -1.07 -2.70 9.71
N PHE A 45 -0.02 -1.91 9.45
CA PHE A 45 0.73 -1.22 10.49
C PHE A 45 -0.13 -0.17 11.21
N VAL A 46 -0.89 0.63 10.44
CA VAL A 46 -1.83 1.60 11.01
C VAL A 46 -2.94 0.90 11.79
N ASN A 47 -3.46 -0.19 11.27
CA ASN A 47 -4.49 -1.00 11.93
C ASN A 47 -4.00 -1.54 13.28
N ARG A 48 -2.81 -2.14 13.32
CA ARG A 48 -2.18 -2.59 14.57
C ARG A 48 -1.94 -1.45 15.54
N SER A 49 -1.56 -0.29 15.05
CA SER A 49 -1.38 0.92 15.87
C SER A 49 -2.71 1.40 16.49
N LEU A 50 -3.80 1.35 15.74
CA LEU A 50 -5.14 1.66 16.24
C LEU A 50 -5.62 0.65 17.29
N ILE A 51 -5.45 -0.65 17.05
CA ILE A 51 -5.82 -1.70 18.01
C ILE A 51 -5.01 -1.58 19.31
N GLY A 52 -3.72 -1.23 19.20
CA GLY A 52 -2.84 -1.01 20.35
C GLY A 52 -3.11 0.30 21.10
N HIS A 53 -3.91 1.22 20.54
CA HIS A 53 -4.18 2.51 21.14
C HIS A 53 -5.12 2.37 22.34
N LYS A 54 -4.57 2.39 23.56
CA LYS A 54 -5.33 2.46 24.80
C LYS A 54 -5.47 3.91 25.25
N LYS A 55 -6.66 4.49 25.08
CA LYS A 55 -7.04 5.77 25.73
C LYS A 55 -7.56 5.49 27.14
N ILE A 56 -7.24 6.39 28.08
CA ILE A 56 -7.58 6.25 29.51
C ILE A 56 -9.09 6.38 29.76
N ILE A 57 -9.83 7.15 28.93
CA ILE A 57 -11.31 7.20 28.91
C ILE A 57 -11.76 7.55 27.46
N PRO A 58 -12.09 6.58 26.59
CA PRO A 58 -12.64 6.85 25.27
C PRO A 58 -14.15 7.11 25.35
N THR A 59 -14.67 8.04 24.54
CA THR A 59 -16.12 8.19 24.34
C THR A 59 -16.65 7.10 23.42
N GLU A 60 -17.94 6.75 23.51
CA GLU A 60 -18.56 5.75 22.60
C GLU A 60 -18.42 6.15 21.13
N GLU A 61 -18.54 7.45 20.82
CA GLU A 61 -18.38 7.97 19.46
C GLU A 61 -16.95 7.82 18.93
N GLU A 62 -15.93 8.09 19.76
CA GLU A 62 -14.53 7.87 19.40
C GLU A 62 -14.24 6.38 19.16
N THR A 63 -14.83 5.51 19.98
CA THR A 63 -14.69 4.06 19.86
C THR A 63 -15.31 3.54 18.56
N GLY A 64 -16.52 3.98 18.22
CA GLY A 64 -17.17 3.64 16.96
C GLY A 64 -16.37 4.10 15.74
N ARG A 65 -15.83 5.32 15.79
CA ARG A 65 -15.00 5.87 14.72
C ARG A 65 -13.69 5.09 14.53
N MET A 66 -13.04 4.70 15.63
CA MET A 66 -11.83 3.88 15.63
C MET A 66 -12.08 2.51 14.99
N ILE A 67 -13.17 1.84 15.37
CA ILE A 67 -13.58 0.55 14.78
C ILE A 67 -13.83 0.69 13.28
N GLY A 68 -14.49 1.77 12.85
CA GLY A 68 -14.69 2.07 11.43
C GLY A 68 -13.37 2.16 10.64
N TYR A 69 -12.38 2.88 11.17
CA TYR A 69 -11.06 2.96 10.53
C TYR A 69 -10.33 1.61 10.52
N ILE A 70 -10.42 0.81 11.59
CA ILE A 70 -9.83 -0.53 11.64
C ILE A 70 -10.40 -1.41 10.52
N HIS A 71 -11.72 -1.45 10.35
CA HIS A 71 -12.33 -2.21 9.26
C HIS A 71 -11.92 -1.68 7.89
N MET A 72 -11.89 -0.36 7.71
CA MET A 72 -11.47 0.25 6.45
C MET A 72 -10.03 -0.13 6.08
N PHE A 73 -9.08 -0.05 7.01
CA PHE A 73 -7.69 -0.46 6.76
C PHE A 73 -7.54 -1.97 6.53
N TYR A 74 -8.34 -2.82 7.18
CA TYR A 74 -8.35 -4.25 6.86
C TYR A 74 -8.85 -4.51 5.44
N SER A 75 -9.94 -3.88 5.02
CA SER A 75 -10.46 -4.00 3.66
C SER A 75 -9.44 -3.53 2.63
N LEU A 76 -8.80 -2.37 2.86
CA LEU A 76 -7.72 -1.88 2.00
C LEU A 76 -6.56 -2.86 1.93
N THR A 77 -6.14 -3.43 3.06
CA THR A 77 -5.08 -4.46 3.08
C THR A 77 -5.41 -5.61 2.14
N ILE A 78 -6.62 -6.18 2.27
CA ILE A 78 -7.05 -7.32 1.44
C ILE A 78 -7.05 -6.94 -0.05
N CYS A 79 -7.56 -5.76 -0.39
CA CYS A 79 -7.56 -5.27 -1.77
C CYS A 79 -6.14 -5.14 -2.35
N PHE A 80 -5.21 -4.53 -1.61
CA PHE A 80 -3.83 -4.34 -2.06
C PHE A 80 -3.01 -5.64 -2.09
N VAL A 81 -3.31 -6.61 -1.23
CA VAL A 81 -2.75 -7.96 -1.34
C VAL A 81 -3.28 -8.67 -2.58
N ALA A 82 -4.58 -8.53 -2.89
CA ALA A 82 -5.15 -9.10 -4.11
C ALA A 82 -4.52 -8.49 -5.37
N PHE A 83 -4.34 -7.17 -5.41
CA PHE A 83 -3.64 -6.48 -6.50
C PHE A 83 -2.20 -6.94 -6.65
N PHE A 84 -1.46 -7.11 -5.55
CA PHE A 84 -0.12 -7.67 -5.58
C PHE A 84 -0.11 -9.05 -6.27
N SER A 85 -1.00 -9.95 -5.85
CA SER A 85 -1.11 -11.29 -6.43
C SER A 85 -1.43 -11.26 -7.93
N ILE A 86 -2.34 -10.38 -8.37
CA ILE A 86 -2.71 -10.24 -9.79
C ILE A 86 -1.52 -9.73 -10.62
N VAL A 87 -0.79 -8.71 -10.14
CA VAL A 87 0.37 -8.16 -10.84
C VAL A 87 1.49 -9.19 -10.94
N VAL A 88 1.78 -9.91 -9.85
CA VAL A 88 2.81 -10.97 -9.86
C VAL A 88 2.40 -12.10 -10.81
N PHE A 89 1.16 -12.55 -10.75
CA PHE A 89 0.66 -13.64 -11.60
C PHE A 89 0.66 -13.26 -13.08
N SER A 90 0.17 -12.07 -13.43
CA SER A 90 0.21 -11.58 -14.81
C SER A 90 1.62 -11.37 -15.33
N SER A 91 2.55 -10.90 -14.47
CA SER A 91 3.96 -10.80 -14.83
C SER A 91 4.58 -12.17 -15.09
N ALA A 92 4.28 -13.17 -14.26
CA ALA A 92 4.75 -14.54 -14.45
C ALA A 92 4.22 -15.15 -15.76
N LEU A 93 2.93 -14.98 -16.05
CA LEU A 93 2.33 -15.45 -17.30
C LEU A 93 2.97 -14.81 -18.55
N LEU A 94 3.30 -13.52 -18.50
CA LEU A 94 3.98 -12.84 -19.60
C LEU A 94 5.41 -13.35 -19.85
N MET A 95 6.05 -13.92 -18.83
CA MET A 95 7.37 -14.57 -19.00
C MET A 95 7.24 -15.93 -19.69
N GLU A 96 6.15 -16.65 -19.48
CA GLU A 96 5.88 -17.95 -20.12
C GLU A 96 5.30 -17.79 -21.53
N GLU A 97 4.45 -16.78 -21.76
CA GLU A 97 3.83 -16.48 -23.05
C GLU A 97 4.18 -15.06 -23.55
N PRO A 98 5.43 -14.82 -23.95
CA PRO A 98 5.86 -13.52 -24.47
C PRO A 98 5.15 -13.23 -25.80
N GLY A 99 4.24 -12.25 -25.80
CA GLY A 99 3.43 -11.87 -26.97
C GLY A 99 1.91 -11.88 -26.73
N SER A 100 1.45 -12.23 -25.53
CA SER A 100 0.04 -12.09 -25.18
C SER A 100 -0.34 -10.63 -24.90
N ASP A 101 -0.73 -9.90 -25.95
CA ASP A 101 -1.16 -8.50 -25.89
C ASP A 101 -2.30 -8.27 -24.90
N ASN A 102 -3.18 -9.26 -24.74
CA ASN A 102 -4.29 -9.19 -23.79
C ASN A 102 -3.80 -9.18 -22.34
N ILE A 103 -2.84 -10.04 -21.99
CA ILE A 103 -2.29 -10.10 -20.62
C ILE A 103 -1.50 -8.82 -20.33
N ALA A 104 -0.72 -8.33 -21.30
CA ALA A 104 0.02 -7.08 -21.17
C ALA A 104 -0.92 -5.88 -20.90
N ARG A 105 -2.04 -5.80 -21.63
CA ARG A 105 -3.04 -4.75 -21.44
C ARG A 105 -3.76 -4.85 -20.09
N ILE A 106 -4.10 -6.07 -19.65
CA ILE A 106 -4.69 -6.29 -18.33
C ILE A 106 -3.71 -5.83 -17.24
N LYS A 107 -2.46 -6.27 -17.30
CA LYS A 107 -1.41 -5.87 -16.35
C LYS A 107 -1.26 -4.35 -16.30
N HIS A 108 -1.16 -3.69 -17.45
CA HIS A 108 -1.03 -2.23 -17.52
C HIS A 108 -2.20 -1.49 -16.87
N ASN A 109 -3.43 -1.96 -17.07
CA ASN A 109 -4.61 -1.38 -16.41
C ASN A 109 -4.52 -1.53 -14.88
N PHE A 110 -4.09 -2.69 -14.38
CA PHE A 110 -3.88 -2.89 -12.94
C PHE A 110 -2.77 -2.01 -12.39
N ASP A 111 -1.66 -1.86 -13.12
CA ASP A 111 -0.55 -0.98 -12.75
C ASP A 111 -1.03 0.47 -12.54
N LEU A 112 -1.82 0.99 -13.49
CA LEU A 112 -2.42 2.33 -13.38
C LEU A 112 -3.39 2.44 -12.19
N ILE A 113 -4.25 1.45 -11.99
CA ILE A 113 -5.20 1.44 -10.87
C ILE A 113 -4.46 1.46 -9.54
N ILE A 114 -3.41 0.64 -9.39
CA ILE A 114 -2.61 0.56 -8.16
C ILE A 114 -1.93 1.89 -7.89
N LEU A 115 -1.32 2.50 -8.91
CA LEU A 115 -0.61 3.76 -8.75
C LEU A 115 -1.54 4.89 -8.28
N ILE A 116 -2.70 5.03 -8.91
CA ILE A 116 -3.68 6.07 -8.55
C ILE A 116 -4.29 5.77 -7.18
N SER A 117 -4.68 4.52 -6.93
CA SER A 117 -5.36 4.12 -5.69
C SER A 117 -4.45 4.17 -4.47
N ALA A 118 -3.13 4.01 -4.62
CA ALA A 118 -2.15 4.07 -3.53
C ALA A 118 -2.15 5.42 -2.78
N ILE A 119 -2.54 6.51 -3.44
CA ILE A 119 -2.65 7.84 -2.83
C ILE A 119 -3.67 7.84 -1.67
N GLY A 120 -4.79 7.14 -1.84
CA GLY A 120 -5.89 7.11 -0.87
C GLY A 120 -5.46 6.58 0.51
N PRO A 121 -4.95 5.35 0.61
CA PRO A 121 -4.46 4.77 1.86
C PRO A 121 -3.35 5.60 2.52
N VAL A 122 -2.45 6.21 1.73
CA VAL A 122 -1.39 7.07 2.26
C VAL A 122 -1.99 8.31 2.94
N LEU A 123 -2.86 9.04 2.25
CA LEU A 123 -3.52 10.22 2.83
C LEU A 123 -4.37 9.86 4.05
N LEU A 124 -5.12 8.76 3.98
CA LEU A 124 -5.92 8.26 5.08
C LEU A 124 -5.05 7.87 6.29
N SER A 125 -3.91 7.20 6.06
CA SER A 125 -2.98 6.84 7.13
C SER A 125 -2.43 8.07 7.85
N LEU A 126 -2.08 9.12 7.12
CA LEU A 126 -1.60 10.39 7.68
C LEU A 126 -2.70 11.06 8.50
N PHE A 127 -3.93 11.08 7.99
CA PHE A 127 -5.07 11.65 8.70
C PHE A 127 -5.33 10.90 10.01
N VAL A 128 -5.40 9.57 9.97
CA VAL A 128 -5.69 8.74 11.14
C VAL A 128 -4.57 8.81 12.18
N GLN A 129 -3.30 8.77 11.75
CA GLN A 129 -2.17 8.94 12.67
C GLN A 129 -2.20 10.29 13.39
N ARG A 130 -2.59 11.37 12.69
CA ARG A 130 -2.77 12.70 13.30
C ARG A 130 -3.98 12.74 14.23
N ALA A 131 -5.12 12.21 13.81
CA ALA A 131 -6.38 12.26 14.55
C ALA A 131 -6.31 11.52 15.91
N PHE A 132 -5.63 10.38 15.95
CA PHE A 132 -5.50 9.56 17.16
C PHE A 132 -4.17 9.75 17.90
N ASN A 133 -3.30 10.66 17.43
CA ASN A 133 -1.95 10.89 17.95
C ASN A 133 -1.20 9.56 18.21
N LEU A 134 -1.29 8.65 17.24
CA LEU A 134 -0.77 7.28 17.39
C LEU A 134 0.75 7.33 17.53
N ARG A 135 1.26 7.06 18.73
CA ARG A 135 2.65 6.66 18.93
C ARG A 135 2.75 5.17 18.67
N ALA A 136 3.68 4.76 17.81
CA ALA A 136 4.02 3.36 17.67
C ALA A 136 4.52 2.84 19.04
N LEU A 137 3.82 1.86 19.60
CA LEU A 137 4.37 0.98 20.62
C LEU A 137 5.38 0.08 19.89
N LEU A 138 6.66 0.42 20.03
CA LEU A 138 7.77 -0.51 19.81
C LEU A 138 7.89 -1.41 21.05
#